data_AF-A0A177BTR7-F1
#
_entry.id   AF-A0A177BTR7-F1
#
_cell.length_a   1.000
_cell.length_b   1.000
_cell.length_c   1.000
_cell.angle_alpha   90.00
_cell.angle_beta   90.00
_cell.angle_gamma   90.00
#
_symmetry.space_group_name_H-M   'P 1'
#
loop_
_entity.id
_entity.type
_entity.pdbx_description
1 polymer ?
#
loop_
_entity_poly.entity_id
_entity_poly.type
_entity_poly.pdbx_seq_one_letter_code
_entity_poly.pdbx_strand_id
1 'polypeptide(L)'
;MRFYGITTALAILSTGVAAVVDGSQPDLGYAELYKLTQQFYDTFQYPNNVKEAEKINSTIWAKNVQGRVSDTRNFEGRELNTEYIFGLFVPSESVSIIGKPGPFEIIQFAANQNIASATTRVNFTFPSFGNITLPIVIGTWMTYNEAKEITQYDVVFKWFGNVLQLLLSTVDKDPVKAQAKGAIALSKSVCASHTQFCTGKNIQYESEEECIRFMTKDIRFGQSFELGANTLLCRNVHQKMLPFRPDVHCPHIGKSGGGQCADDITYVQKVTEDYFKNSAWISTLEPAPPSPPYRGH
;
A
#
# COMPACT_ATOMS: atom_id res chain seq x y z
N MET A 1 80.73 15.70 16.76
CA MET A 1 79.42 15.96 17.40
C MET A 1 78.32 15.71 16.37
N ARG A 2 77.64 14.56 16.46
CA ARG A 2 76.45 14.24 15.68
C ARG A 2 75.30 14.12 16.67
N PHE A 3 74.36 15.06 16.63
CA PHE A 3 73.14 15.01 17.43
C PHE A 3 72.09 14.16 16.69
N TYR A 4 71.69 13.05 17.30
CA TYR A 4 70.50 12.29 16.93
C TYR A 4 69.29 12.95 17.61
N GLY A 5 68.39 13.55 16.81
CA GLY A 5 67.09 14.01 17.26
C GLY A 5 66.09 12.85 17.23
N ILE A 6 65.58 12.47 18.40
CA ILE A 6 64.52 11.48 18.57
C ILE A 6 63.18 12.20 18.34
N THR A 7 62.47 11.86 17.27
CA THR A 7 61.07 12.27 17.04
C THR A 7 60.13 11.40 17.88
N THR A 8 59.49 12.00 18.88
CA THR A 8 58.42 11.40 19.67
C THR A 8 57.11 11.45 18.88
N ALA A 9 56.57 10.30 18.48
CA ALA A 9 55.24 10.19 17.89
C ALA A 9 54.18 10.24 18.99
N LEU A 10 53.34 11.27 18.97
CA LEU A 10 52.18 11.42 19.86
C LEU A 10 51.02 10.60 19.28
N ALA A 11 50.70 9.45 19.87
CA ALA A 11 49.52 8.68 19.51
C ALA A 11 48.27 9.35 20.09
N ILE A 12 47.49 9.99 19.23
CA ILE A 12 46.14 10.48 19.58
C ILE A 12 45.22 9.25 19.57
N LEU A 13 44.93 8.73 20.76
CA LEU A 13 43.84 7.77 20.95
C LEU A 13 42.52 8.52 20.81
N SER A 14 41.95 8.53 19.62
CA SER A 14 40.56 8.93 19.41
C SER A 14 39.67 7.85 20.06
N THR A 15 39.17 8.11 21.26
CA THR A 15 38.07 7.33 21.84
C THR A 15 36.81 7.63 21.05
N GLY A 16 36.65 6.95 19.91
CA GLY A 16 35.38 6.85 19.24
C GLY A 16 34.43 6.10 20.16
N VAL A 17 33.55 6.83 20.84
CA VAL A 17 32.33 6.22 21.39
C VAL A 17 31.49 5.87 20.16
N ALA A 18 31.67 4.66 19.65
CA ALA A 18 30.70 4.08 18.75
C ALA A 18 29.39 4.01 19.54
N ALA A 19 28.42 4.83 19.16
CA ALA A 19 27.05 4.64 19.59
C ALA A 19 26.64 3.25 19.09
N VAL A 20 26.56 2.29 20.02
CA VAL A 20 25.87 1.03 19.78
C VAL A 20 24.42 1.45 19.58
N VAL A 21 23.97 1.47 18.34
CA VAL A 21 22.53 1.41 18.06
C VAL A 21 22.12 0.07 18.63
N ASP A 22 21.42 0.08 19.76
CA ASP A 22 20.87 -1.15 20.32
C ASP A 22 19.97 -1.75 19.25
N GLY A 23 20.41 -2.87 18.67
CA GLY A 23 19.75 -3.54 17.55
C GLY A 23 18.52 -4.34 17.99
N SER A 24 17.98 -4.05 19.18
CA SER A 24 16.79 -4.68 19.71
C SER A 24 15.54 -3.98 19.16
N GLN A 25 14.58 -4.76 18.68
CA GLN A 25 13.29 -4.21 18.25
C GLN A 25 12.55 -3.64 19.46
N PRO A 26 11.84 -2.50 19.33
CA PRO A 26 11.12 -1.95 20.46
C PRO A 26 10.03 -2.93 20.91
N ASP A 27 9.87 -3.10 22.21
CA ASP A 27 8.73 -3.83 22.75
C ASP A 27 7.65 -2.84 23.17
N LEU A 28 6.65 -2.65 22.30
CA LEU A 28 5.53 -1.73 22.55
C LEU A 28 4.41 -2.40 23.37
N GLY A 29 4.41 -3.73 23.44
CA GLY A 29 3.39 -4.50 24.13
C GLY A 29 2.04 -4.57 23.38
N TYR A 30 1.24 -5.59 23.72
CA TYR A 30 -0.02 -5.91 23.06
C TYR A 30 -1.02 -4.75 23.02
N ALA A 31 -1.22 -4.08 24.16
CA ALA A 31 -2.26 -3.05 24.30
C ALA A 31 -1.96 -1.81 23.45
N GLU A 32 -0.70 -1.39 23.39
CA GLU A 32 -0.31 -0.23 22.57
C GLU A 32 -0.38 -0.58 21.08
N LEU A 33 0.08 -1.76 20.68
CA LEU A 33 -0.01 -2.20 19.29
C LEU A 33 -1.47 -2.31 18.83
N TYR A 34 -2.37 -2.82 19.67
CA TYR A 34 -3.80 -2.85 19.35
C TYR A 34 -4.37 -1.44 19.14
N LYS A 35 -4.03 -0.51 20.03
CA LYS A 35 -4.42 0.90 19.92
C LYS A 35 -3.88 1.56 18.65
N LEU A 36 -2.61 1.31 18.29
CA LEU A 36 -2.00 1.83 17.06
C LEU A 36 -2.70 1.28 15.81
N THR A 37 -3.04 -0.02 15.80
CA THR A 37 -3.84 -0.61 14.72
C THR A 37 -5.24 0.01 14.64
N GLN A 38 -5.91 0.26 15.76
CA GLN A 38 -7.20 0.98 15.77
C GLN A 38 -7.06 2.40 15.21
N GLN A 39 -6.02 3.14 15.61
CA GLN A 39 -5.75 4.50 15.12
C GLN A 39 -5.48 4.52 13.61
N PHE A 40 -4.76 3.52 13.08
CA PHE A 40 -4.56 3.39 11.64
C PHE A 40 -5.89 3.25 10.90
N TYR A 41 -6.75 2.31 11.32
CA TYR A 41 -8.05 2.11 10.65
C TYR A 41 -9.01 3.28 10.86
N ASP A 42 -8.97 3.95 12.01
CA ASP A 42 -9.72 5.18 12.25
C ASP A 42 -9.25 6.33 11.33
N THR A 43 -7.96 6.39 11.01
CA THR A 43 -7.46 7.36 10.03
C THR A 43 -7.83 6.95 8.60
N PHE A 44 -7.78 5.65 8.29
CA PHE A 44 -8.08 5.10 6.97
C PHE A 44 -9.55 5.25 6.55
N GLN A 45 -10.49 5.27 7.50
CA GLN A 45 -11.91 5.47 7.17
C GLN A 45 -12.23 6.90 6.69
N TYR A 46 -13.24 7.02 5.85
CA TYR A 46 -13.81 8.30 5.48
C TYR A 46 -14.63 8.90 6.64
N PRO A 47 -14.54 10.22 6.92
CA PRO A 47 -13.82 11.25 6.14
C PRO A 47 -12.37 11.51 6.61
N ASN A 48 -11.85 10.75 7.57
CA ASN A 48 -10.55 11.01 8.19
C ASN A 48 -9.39 10.88 7.17
N ASN A 49 -9.50 9.93 6.23
CA ASN A 49 -8.49 9.71 5.20
C ASN A 49 -8.27 10.92 4.28
N VAL A 50 -9.28 11.77 4.09
CA VAL A 50 -9.18 12.96 3.23
C VAL A 50 -8.14 13.93 3.80
N LYS A 51 -8.27 14.25 5.09
CA LYS A 51 -7.32 15.14 5.77
C LYS A 51 -5.92 14.55 5.85
N GLU A 52 -5.82 13.22 5.97
CA GLU A 52 -4.53 12.55 6.01
C GLU A 52 -3.82 12.57 4.66
N ALA A 53 -4.56 12.36 3.57
CA ALA A 53 -4.03 12.43 2.21
C ALA A 53 -3.43 13.81 1.88
N GLU A 54 -4.06 14.90 2.37
CA GLU A 54 -3.60 16.28 2.16
C GLU A 54 -2.26 16.59 2.84
N LYS A 55 -1.85 15.81 3.86
CA LYS A 55 -0.58 16.06 4.56
C LYS A 55 0.63 15.75 3.70
N ILE A 56 0.49 14.93 2.64
CA ILE A 56 1.53 14.42 1.73
C ILE A 56 2.59 13.56 2.45
N ASN A 57 3.05 13.96 3.62
CA ASN A 57 4.02 13.28 4.46
C ASN A 57 3.42 12.94 5.83
N SER A 58 2.42 12.05 5.86
CA SER A 58 1.78 11.61 7.10
C SER A 58 2.80 11.09 8.12
N THR A 59 2.67 11.54 9.37
CA THR A 59 3.52 11.08 10.48
C THR A 59 3.06 9.72 11.05
N ILE A 60 2.03 9.09 10.47
CA ILE A 60 1.72 7.68 10.75
C ILE A 60 2.85 6.79 10.23
N TRP A 61 3.52 7.20 9.15
CA TRP A 61 4.59 6.43 8.53
C TRP A 61 5.95 6.88 9.02
N ALA A 62 6.87 5.94 9.22
CA ALA A 62 8.29 6.28 9.31
C ALA A 62 8.76 6.91 7.98
N LYS A 63 9.82 7.73 8.03
CA LYS A 63 10.33 8.41 6.82
C LYS A 63 10.63 7.42 5.68
N ASN A 64 11.25 6.29 6.01
CA ASN A 64 11.66 5.22 5.10
C ASN A 64 10.68 4.03 5.09
N VAL A 65 9.39 4.25 5.36
CA VAL A 65 8.41 3.17 5.40
C VAL A 65 8.45 2.30 4.14
N GLN A 66 8.34 0.98 4.32
CA GLN A 66 8.22 0.01 3.22
C GLN A 66 6.84 -0.63 3.25
N GLY A 67 6.05 -0.41 2.21
CA GLY A 67 4.68 -0.89 2.11
C GLY A 67 4.51 -1.90 0.99
N ARG A 68 3.76 -2.97 1.22
CA ARG A 68 3.32 -3.88 0.16
C ARG A 68 1.82 -4.12 0.25
N VAL A 69 1.15 -4.09 -0.90
CA VAL A 69 -0.25 -4.47 -1.04
C VAL A 69 -0.34 -5.57 -2.10
N SER A 70 -0.81 -6.75 -1.71
CA SER A 70 -0.70 -8.01 -2.48
C SER A 70 -1.09 -7.90 -3.95
N ASP A 71 -2.17 -7.18 -4.23
CA ASP A 71 -2.79 -7.16 -5.55
C ASP A 71 -2.22 -6.03 -6.45
N THR A 72 -1.35 -5.18 -5.90
CA THR A 72 -0.76 -4.01 -6.57
C THR A 72 0.78 -4.07 -6.62
N ARG A 73 1.49 -3.18 -5.91
CA ARG A 73 2.94 -3.03 -5.91
C ARG A 73 3.50 -2.74 -4.50
N ASN A 74 4.78 -2.41 -4.48
CA ASN A 74 5.53 -1.94 -3.32
C ASN A 74 5.53 -0.40 -3.30
N PHE A 75 5.53 0.17 -2.09
CA PHE A 75 5.44 1.59 -1.83
C PHE A 75 6.57 2.01 -0.91
N GLU A 76 7.49 2.83 -1.42
CA GLU A 76 8.68 3.26 -0.71
C GLU A 76 8.52 4.69 -0.21
N GLY A 77 8.77 4.88 1.09
CA GLY A 77 8.82 6.19 1.72
C GLY A 77 7.46 6.81 1.99
N ARG A 78 7.49 7.78 2.91
CA ARG A 78 6.31 8.39 3.52
C ARG A 78 5.34 9.03 2.51
N GLU A 79 5.87 9.65 1.45
CA GLU A 79 5.07 10.36 0.46
C GLU A 79 4.16 9.43 -0.33
N LEU A 80 4.73 8.39 -0.95
CA LEU A 80 3.95 7.41 -1.71
C LEU A 80 2.95 6.68 -0.81
N ASN A 81 3.35 6.28 0.39
CA ASN A 81 2.46 5.59 1.31
C ASN A 81 1.28 6.46 1.76
N THR A 82 1.49 7.78 1.98
CA THR A 82 0.39 8.71 2.29
C THR A 82 -0.60 8.80 1.12
N GLU A 83 -0.10 8.95 -0.10
CA GLU A 83 -0.92 9.10 -1.29
C GLU A 83 -1.73 7.83 -1.61
N TYR A 84 -1.08 6.66 -1.64
CA TYR A 84 -1.75 5.42 -2.04
C TYR A 84 -2.67 4.86 -0.96
N ILE A 85 -2.33 5.01 0.33
CA ILE A 85 -3.13 4.41 1.41
C ILE A 85 -4.29 5.30 1.83
N PHE A 86 -4.15 6.63 1.76
CA PHE A 86 -5.23 7.55 2.13
C PHE A 86 -5.88 8.20 0.90
N GLY A 87 -5.07 8.70 -0.04
CA GLY A 87 -5.52 9.43 -1.23
C GLY A 87 -6.30 8.59 -2.22
N LEU A 88 -5.89 7.34 -2.47
CA LEU A 88 -6.60 6.43 -3.37
C LEU A 88 -8.07 6.22 -3.00
N PHE A 89 -8.39 6.31 -1.70
CA PHE A 89 -9.71 6.05 -1.15
C PHE A 89 -10.54 7.33 -0.94
N VAL A 90 -10.01 8.50 -1.34
CA VAL A 90 -10.77 9.75 -1.35
C VAL A 90 -11.91 9.64 -2.38
N PRO A 91 -13.13 10.09 -2.04
CA PRO A 91 -14.24 10.10 -2.99
C PRO A 91 -13.92 10.89 -4.26
N SER A 92 -14.37 10.37 -5.40
CA SER A 92 -14.29 11.05 -6.69
C SER A 92 -15.51 10.70 -7.53
N GLU A 93 -15.81 11.57 -8.51
CA GLU A 93 -16.91 11.35 -9.46
C GLU A 93 -16.53 10.37 -10.59
N SER A 94 -15.26 9.96 -10.68
CA SER A 94 -14.78 8.98 -11.67
C SER A 94 -15.38 7.60 -11.44
N VAL A 95 -15.76 6.89 -12.51
CA VAL A 95 -16.13 5.48 -12.43
C VAL A 95 -14.92 4.66 -12.00
N SER A 96 -15.03 3.95 -10.87
CA SER A 96 -13.93 3.17 -10.30
C SER A 96 -14.41 1.90 -9.58
N ILE A 97 -13.55 0.87 -9.59
CA ILE A 97 -13.69 -0.33 -8.77
C ILE A 97 -13.24 -0.12 -7.32
N ILE A 98 -12.67 1.04 -7.00
CA ILE A 98 -12.20 1.39 -5.66
C ILE A 98 -13.35 2.05 -4.88
N GLY A 99 -13.74 1.39 -3.79
CA GLY A 99 -14.75 1.90 -2.87
C GLY A 99 -14.17 2.87 -1.86
N LYS A 100 -15.07 3.51 -1.11
CA LYS A 100 -14.79 4.40 0.01
C LYS A 100 -14.84 3.61 1.32
N PRO A 101 -13.76 3.58 2.13
CA PRO A 101 -13.75 2.90 3.41
C PRO A 101 -14.63 3.64 4.43
N GLY A 102 -15.41 2.88 5.19
CA GLY A 102 -16.28 3.36 6.25
C GLY A 102 -15.96 2.67 7.59
N PRO A 103 -16.99 2.44 8.43
CA PRO A 103 -16.80 1.80 9.74
C PRO A 103 -16.09 0.45 9.65
N PHE A 104 -15.25 0.16 10.64
CA PHE A 104 -14.43 -1.03 10.70
C PHE A 104 -14.56 -1.77 12.03
N GLU A 105 -14.10 -3.02 12.03
CA GLU A 105 -14.00 -3.88 13.19
C GLU A 105 -12.77 -4.78 13.06
N ILE A 106 -11.90 -4.77 14.07
CA ILE A 106 -10.76 -5.71 14.16
C ILE A 106 -11.30 -7.03 14.71
N ILE A 107 -11.34 -8.06 13.86
CA ILE A 107 -11.94 -9.37 14.21
C ILE A 107 -10.91 -10.42 14.65
N GLN A 108 -9.64 -10.21 14.32
CA GLN A 108 -8.52 -11.02 14.79
C GLN A 108 -7.32 -10.10 15.01
N PHE A 109 -6.60 -10.29 16.10
CA PHE A 109 -5.41 -9.51 16.41
C PHE A 109 -4.36 -10.34 17.14
N ALA A 110 -3.11 -10.21 16.71
CA ALA A 110 -1.94 -10.76 17.39
C ALA A 110 -0.84 -9.69 17.41
N ALA A 111 -0.09 -9.64 18.51
CA ALA A 111 0.98 -8.67 18.69
C ALA A 111 2.13 -9.26 19.50
N ASN A 112 3.36 -8.89 19.12
CA ASN A 112 4.58 -9.28 19.82
C ASN A 112 5.69 -8.26 19.50
N GLN A 113 6.44 -7.79 20.50
CA GLN A 113 7.43 -6.71 20.38
C GLN A 113 6.87 -5.46 19.69
N ASN A 114 7.32 -5.17 18.46
CA ASN A 114 6.85 -4.06 17.64
C ASN A 114 5.97 -4.51 16.47
N ILE A 115 5.56 -5.78 16.44
CA ILE A 115 4.85 -6.40 15.33
C ILE A 115 3.39 -6.53 15.70
N ALA A 116 2.51 -6.00 14.85
CA ALA A 116 1.07 -6.21 14.92
C ALA A 116 0.59 -6.93 13.67
N SER A 117 -0.28 -7.92 13.84
CA SER A 117 -1.04 -8.51 12.75
C SER A 117 -2.53 -8.47 13.08
N ALA A 118 -3.33 -8.04 12.11
CA ALA A 118 -4.77 -7.93 12.27
C ALA A 118 -5.51 -8.45 11.05
N THR A 119 -6.64 -9.11 11.28
CA THR A 119 -7.71 -9.21 10.28
C THR A 119 -8.79 -8.22 10.66
N THR A 120 -9.07 -7.29 9.75
CA THR A 120 -10.06 -6.22 9.96
C THR A 120 -11.13 -6.30 8.89
N ARG A 121 -12.39 -6.18 9.31
CA ARG A 121 -13.53 -6.03 8.42
C ARG A 121 -13.86 -4.55 8.32
N VAL A 122 -13.89 -4.02 7.10
CA VAL A 122 -14.18 -2.61 6.82
C VAL A 122 -15.36 -2.55 5.85
N ASN A 123 -16.36 -1.73 6.15
CA ASN A 123 -17.48 -1.52 5.23
C ASN A 123 -17.05 -0.54 4.13
N PHE A 124 -16.99 -1.02 2.89
CA PHE A 124 -16.71 -0.17 1.73
C PHE A 124 -17.98 0.16 0.98
N THR A 125 -18.21 1.45 0.72
CA THR A 125 -19.26 1.91 -0.20
C THR A 125 -18.67 2.08 -1.59
N PHE A 126 -19.33 1.57 -2.62
CA PHE A 126 -18.88 1.64 -4.02
C PHE A 126 -19.80 2.56 -4.84
N PRO A 127 -19.47 3.86 -5.00
CA PRO A 127 -20.34 4.83 -5.66
C PRO A 127 -20.70 4.44 -7.09
N SER A 128 -19.72 3.93 -7.85
CA SER A 128 -19.90 3.51 -9.25
C SER A 128 -20.82 2.30 -9.44
N PHE A 129 -21.19 1.62 -8.35
CA PHE A 129 -22.04 0.43 -8.35
C PHE A 129 -23.33 0.67 -7.55
N GLY A 130 -23.95 1.83 -7.78
CA GLY A 130 -25.22 2.19 -7.14
C GLY A 130 -25.11 2.42 -5.64
N ASN A 131 -23.93 2.86 -5.16
CA ASN A 131 -23.63 3.04 -3.73
C ASN A 131 -23.80 1.77 -2.89
N ILE A 132 -23.65 0.57 -3.48
CA ILE A 132 -23.64 -0.68 -2.71
C ILE A 132 -22.56 -0.62 -1.64
N THR A 133 -22.87 -1.08 -0.43
CA THR A 133 -21.91 -1.20 0.67
C THR A 133 -21.64 -2.67 0.96
N LEU A 134 -20.37 -3.06 0.95
CA LEU A 134 -19.93 -4.44 1.16
C LEU A 134 -18.87 -4.51 2.27
N PRO A 135 -18.90 -5.53 3.13
CA PRO A 135 -17.82 -5.78 4.08
C PRO A 135 -16.61 -6.35 3.36
N ILE A 136 -15.48 -5.64 3.44
CA ILE A 136 -14.19 -6.06 2.89
C ILE A 136 -13.30 -6.51 4.02
N VAL A 137 -12.65 -7.67 3.86
CA VAL A 137 -11.75 -8.22 4.87
C VAL A 137 -10.30 -7.95 4.47
N ILE A 138 -9.59 -7.23 5.32
CA ILE A 138 -8.20 -6.81 5.10
C ILE A 138 -7.32 -7.51 6.13
N GLY A 139 -6.32 -8.26 5.67
CA GLY A 139 -5.24 -8.76 6.51
C GLY A 139 -4.08 -7.79 6.50
N THR A 140 -3.52 -7.49 7.66
CA THR A 140 -2.36 -6.60 7.80
C THR A 140 -1.30 -7.23 8.69
N TRP A 141 -0.05 -7.01 8.29
CA TRP A 141 1.13 -7.09 9.14
C TRP A 141 1.75 -5.71 9.18
N MET A 142 2.11 -5.22 10.36
CA MET A 142 2.71 -3.90 10.56
C MET A 142 3.82 -3.99 11.59
N THR A 143 4.91 -3.24 11.37
CA THR A 143 5.98 -3.04 12.36
C THR A 143 6.09 -1.56 12.71
N TYR A 144 6.40 -1.27 13.98
CA TYR A 144 6.46 0.10 14.50
C TYR A 144 7.86 0.44 15.03
N ASN A 145 8.26 1.71 14.98
CA ASN A 145 9.44 2.21 15.68
C ASN A 145 9.09 2.73 17.09
N GLU A 146 10.10 3.16 17.86
CA GLU A 146 9.90 3.77 19.18
C GLU A 146 9.01 5.03 19.15
N ALA A 147 9.03 5.75 18.04
CA ALA A 147 8.16 6.90 17.80
C ALA A 147 6.71 6.50 17.42
N LYS A 148 6.41 5.20 17.41
CA LYS A 148 5.11 4.60 17.09
C LYS A 148 4.64 4.87 15.66
N GLU A 149 5.58 5.15 14.77
CA GLU A 149 5.34 5.25 13.34
C GLU A 149 5.44 3.86 12.71
N ILE A 150 4.60 3.58 11.71
CA ILE A 150 4.67 2.34 10.93
C ILE A 150 5.94 2.38 10.08
N THR A 151 6.84 1.44 10.32
CA THR A 151 8.09 1.28 9.58
C THR A 151 7.95 0.37 8.38
N GLN A 152 7.06 -0.62 8.44
CA GLN A 152 6.75 -1.50 7.31
C GLN A 152 5.34 -2.07 7.44
N TYR A 153 4.72 -2.38 6.32
CA TYR A 153 3.47 -3.14 6.31
C TYR A 153 3.35 -4.09 5.11
N ASP A 154 2.60 -5.17 5.31
CA ASP A 154 2.16 -6.09 4.26
C ASP A 154 0.64 -6.28 4.35
N VAL A 155 -0.06 -6.00 3.26
CA VAL A 155 -1.54 -5.92 3.23
C VAL A 155 -2.09 -6.89 2.19
N VAL A 156 -3.15 -7.61 2.58
CA VAL A 156 -3.91 -8.48 1.68
C VAL A 156 -5.39 -8.15 1.76
N PHE A 157 -6.03 -7.90 0.62
CA PHE A 157 -7.48 -7.84 0.51
C PHE A 157 -8.03 -9.25 0.28
N LYS A 158 -8.57 -9.87 1.33
CA LYS A 158 -9.03 -11.26 1.26
C LYS A 158 -10.23 -11.37 0.31
N TRP A 159 -10.14 -12.33 -0.62
CA TRP A 159 -11.19 -12.64 -1.59
C TRP A 159 -11.61 -11.46 -2.47
N PHE A 160 -10.67 -10.55 -2.79
CA PHE A 160 -10.96 -9.41 -3.66
C PHE A 160 -11.56 -9.83 -5.03
N GLY A 161 -11.16 -10.99 -5.56
CA GLY A 161 -11.79 -11.58 -6.75
C GLY A 161 -13.30 -11.80 -6.63
N ASN A 162 -13.78 -12.27 -5.46
CA ASN A 162 -15.20 -12.48 -5.21
C ASN A 162 -15.95 -11.13 -5.16
N VAL A 163 -15.34 -10.12 -4.54
CA VAL A 163 -15.89 -8.75 -4.49
C VAL A 163 -16.00 -8.17 -5.90
N LEU A 164 -14.93 -8.27 -6.70
CA LEU A 164 -14.92 -7.78 -8.07
C LEU A 164 -16.00 -8.46 -8.93
N GLN A 165 -16.16 -9.78 -8.82
CA GLN A 165 -17.22 -10.51 -9.50
C GLN A 165 -18.61 -10.06 -9.06
N LEU A 166 -18.83 -9.86 -7.75
CA LEU A 166 -20.09 -9.36 -7.21
C LEU A 166 -20.43 -7.98 -7.77
N LEU A 167 -19.46 -7.06 -7.75
CA LEU A 167 -19.63 -5.71 -8.31
C LEU A 167 -19.99 -5.77 -9.80
N LEU A 168 -19.25 -6.54 -10.60
CA LEU A 168 -19.54 -6.70 -12.03
C LEU A 168 -20.93 -7.31 -12.28
N SER A 169 -21.40 -8.22 -11.41
CA SER A 169 -22.74 -8.83 -11.53
C SER A 169 -23.92 -7.84 -11.34
N THR A 170 -23.63 -6.64 -10.82
CA THR A 170 -24.60 -5.53 -10.75
C THR A 170 -24.73 -4.79 -12.08
N VAL A 171 -23.71 -4.88 -12.94
CA VAL A 171 -23.68 -4.26 -14.28
C VAL A 171 -24.40 -5.13 -15.30
N ASP A 172 -24.17 -6.44 -15.26
CA ASP A 172 -24.88 -7.45 -16.06
C ASP A 172 -24.85 -8.80 -15.34
N LYS A 173 -25.88 -9.63 -15.56
CA LYS A 173 -25.93 -10.98 -14.98
C LYS A 173 -25.04 -11.97 -15.72
N ASP A 174 -24.76 -11.72 -16.99
CA ASP A 174 -23.81 -12.49 -17.78
C ASP A 174 -22.38 -11.97 -17.50
N PRO A 175 -21.46 -12.80 -16.99
CA PRO A 175 -20.11 -12.37 -16.61
C PRO A 175 -19.29 -11.78 -17.77
N VAL A 176 -19.48 -12.30 -19.00
CA VAL A 176 -18.75 -11.82 -20.18
C VAL A 176 -19.27 -10.45 -20.59
N LYS A 177 -20.59 -10.26 -20.61
CA LYS A 177 -21.20 -8.96 -20.88
C LYS A 177 -20.89 -7.94 -19.79
N ALA A 178 -20.89 -8.37 -18.53
CA ALA A 178 -20.54 -7.54 -17.38
C ALA A 178 -19.11 -7.00 -17.51
N GLN A 179 -18.15 -7.88 -17.80
CA GLN A 179 -16.76 -7.48 -18.02
C GLN A 179 -16.62 -6.54 -19.22
N ALA A 180 -17.30 -6.82 -20.35
CA ALA A 180 -17.23 -5.97 -21.53
C ALA A 180 -17.80 -4.57 -21.27
N LYS A 181 -18.95 -4.47 -20.59
CA LYS A 181 -19.55 -3.19 -20.18
C LYS A 181 -18.68 -2.45 -19.17
N GLY A 182 -18.14 -3.18 -18.19
CA GLY A 182 -17.19 -2.65 -17.22
C GLY A 182 -15.95 -2.08 -17.90
N ALA A 183 -15.35 -2.81 -18.85
CA ALA A 183 -14.20 -2.35 -19.60
C ALA A 183 -14.47 -1.04 -20.35
N ILE A 184 -15.63 -0.90 -20.99
CA ILE A 184 -16.03 0.34 -21.68
C ILE A 184 -16.23 1.49 -20.67
N ALA A 185 -16.88 1.24 -19.54
CA ALA A 185 -17.14 2.28 -18.54
C ALA A 185 -15.84 2.77 -17.87
N LEU A 186 -14.96 1.84 -17.48
CA LEU A 186 -13.68 2.16 -16.85
C LEU A 186 -12.72 2.81 -17.85
N SER A 187 -12.68 2.37 -19.11
CA SER A 187 -11.81 3.00 -20.13
C SER A 187 -12.21 4.45 -20.38
N LYS A 188 -13.50 4.73 -20.58
CA LYS A 188 -14.02 6.11 -20.71
C LYS A 188 -13.66 6.97 -19.50
N SER A 189 -13.82 6.44 -18.29
CA SER A 189 -13.47 7.13 -17.05
C SER A 189 -11.98 7.50 -16.99
N VAL A 190 -11.11 6.53 -17.26
CA VAL A 190 -9.66 6.75 -17.28
C VAL A 190 -9.26 7.76 -18.36
N CYS A 191 -9.83 7.67 -19.57
CA CYS A 191 -9.49 8.55 -20.68
C CYS A 191 -10.05 9.97 -20.53
N ALA A 192 -11.21 10.13 -19.89
CA ALA A 192 -11.72 11.43 -19.49
C ALA A 192 -10.80 12.08 -18.44
N SER A 193 -10.38 11.32 -17.42
CA SER A 193 -9.43 11.79 -16.41
C SER A 193 -8.06 12.13 -17.02
N HIS A 194 -7.58 11.34 -17.98
CA HIS A 194 -6.39 11.63 -18.77
C HIS A 194 -6.52 13.00 -19.48
N THR A 195 -7.59 13.19 -20.24
CA THR A 195 -7.83 14.44 -20.98
C THR A 195 -7.88 15.66 -20.06
N GLN A 196 -8.44 15.49 -18.86
CA GLN A 196 -8.57 16.56 -17.89
C GLN A 196 -7.25 16.93 -17.21
N PHE A 197 -6.44 15.95 -16.78
CA PHE A 197 -5.30 16.20 -15.89
C PHE A 197 -3.93 16.02 -16.55
N CYS A 198 -3.84 15.25 -17.64
CA CYS A 198 -2.58 14.91 -18.31
C CYS A 198 -2.30 15.83 -19.49
N THR A 199 -1.93 17.06 -19.17
CA THR A 199 -1.65 18.12 -20.16
C THR A 199 -0.15 18.40 -20.33
N GLY A 200 0.22 19.11 -21.40
CA GLY A 200 1.62 19.49 -21.67
C GLY A 200 2.54 18.27 -21.73
N LYS A 201 3.62 18.27 -20.94
CA LYS A 201 4.59 17.16 -20.88
C LYS A 201 4.01 15.85 -20.34
N ASN A 202 2.82 15.89 -19.71
CA ASN A 202 2.17 14.73 -19.11
C ASN A 202 1.20 14.04 -20.08
N ILE A 203 1.04 14.52 -21.31
CA ILE A 203 0.22 13.86 -22.34
C ILE A 203 0.73 12.43 -22.58
N GLN A 204 -0.18 11.46 -22.65
CA GLN A 204 0.11 10.02 -22.81
C GLN A 204 -0.52 9.40 -24.06
N TYR A 205 -1.53 10.09 -24.59
CA TYR A 205 -2.33 9.70 -25.75
C TYR A 205 -2.56 10.94 -26.60
N GLU A 206 -2.59 10.77 -27.90
CA GLU A 206 -2.86 11.84 -28.87
C GLU A 206 -4.31 12.32 -28.80
N SER A 207 -5.23 11.43 -28.42
CA SER A 207 -6.66 11.73 -28.26
C SER A 207 -7.34 10.79 -27.26
N GLU A 208 -8.53 11.19 -26.81
CA GLU A 208 -9.38 10.33 -25.96
C GLU A 208 -9.75 9.02 -26.68
N GLU A 209 -10.01 9.08 -27.99
CA GLU A 209 -10.31 7.89 -28.81
C GLU A 209 -9.12 6.93 -28.84
N GLU A 210 -7.90 7.46 -28.99
CA GLU A 210 -6.69 6.65 -28.94
C GLU A 210 -6.52 5.96 -27.58
N CYS A 211 -6.78 6.69 -26.50
CA CYS A 211 -6.78 6.16 -25.15
C CYS A 211 -7.80 5.01 -25.00
N ILE A 212 -9.05 5.22 -25.42
CA ILE A 212 -10.11 4.21 -25.30
C ILE A 212 -9.75 2.96 -26.14
N ARG A 213 -9.21 3.14 -27.35
CA ARG A 213 -8.75 2.03 -28.18
C ARG A 213 -7.68 1.23 -27.45
N PHE A 214 -6.64 1.88 -26.94
CA PHE A 214 -5.57 1.21 -26.19
C PHE A 214 -6.13 0.40 -25.01
N MET A 215 -6.97 1.04 -24.19
CA MET A 215 -7.56 0.43 -22.99
C MET A 215 -8.47 -0.78 -23.30
N THR A 216 -9.06 -0.84 -24.48
CA THR A 216 -10.06 -1.88 -24.84
C THR A 216 -9.56 -2.91 -25.85
N LYS A 217 -8.45 -2.64 -26.54
CA LYS A 217 -7.91 -3.49 -27.62
C LYS A 217 -6.48 -3.95 -27.39
N ASP A 218 -5.66 -3.13 -26.76
CA ASP A 218 -4.20 -3.37 -26.70
C ASP A 218 -3.77 -3.93 -25.34
N ILE A 219 -4.58 -3.75 -24.30
CA ILE A 219 -4.35 -4.30 -22.96
C ILE A 219 -5.53 -5.15 -22.49
N ARG A 220 -5.26 -6.04 -21.54
CA ARG A 220 -6.30 -6.86 -20.90
C ARG A 220 -7.06 -6.06 -19.85
N PHE A 221 -8.31 -6.47 -19.59
CA PHE A 221 -9.12 -5.90 -18.50
C PHE A 221 -8.35 -5.97 -17.17
N GLY A 222 -7.82 -7.15 -16.84
CA GLY A 222 -7.07 -7.44 -15.63
C GLY A 222 -7.84 -8.36 -14.69
N GLN A 223 -7.13 -9.27 -14.05
CA GLN A 223 -7.64 -10.10 -12.96
C GLN A 223 -7.57 -9.35 -11.62
N SER A 224 -8.20 -9.90 -10.60
CA SER A 224 -8.25 -9.31 -9.25
C SER A 224 -6.89 -9.13 -8.59
N PHE A 225 -5.89 -9.92 -8.98
CA PHE A 225 -4.51 -9.83 -8.49
C PHE A 225 -3.58 -9.06 -9.46
N GLU A 226 -4.13 -8.38 -10.48
CA GLU A 226 -3.38 -7.68 -11.53
C GLU A 226 -3.54 -6.15 -11.47
N LEU A 227 -3.77 -5.59 -10.28
CA LEU A 227 -3.86 -4.13 -10.08
C LEU A 227 -2.48 -3.44 -10.09
N GLY A 228 -1.39 -4.19 -10.21
CA GLY A 228 -0.04 -3.70 -10.50
C GLY A 228 0.51 -4.15 -11.87
N ALA A 229 -0.30 -4.79 -12.71
CA ALA A 229 0.12 -5.31 -14.02
C ALA A 229 -0.31 -4.38 -15.17
N ASN A 230 0.08 -4.71 -16.42
CA ASN A 230 -0.33 -3.93 -17.60
C ASN A 230 -1.80 -4.17 -17.96
N THR A 231 -2.70 -3.61 -17.15
CA THR A 231 -4.15 -3.85 -17.24
C THR A 231 -4.96 -2.56 -17.17
N LEU A 232 -6.22 -2.62 -17.60
CA LEU A 232 -7.18 -1.53 -17.42
C LEU A 232 -7.50 -1.31 -15.93
N LEU A 233 -7.61 -2.38 -15.14
CA LEU A 233 -7.89 -2.25 -13.70
C LEU A 233 -6.78 -1.49 -12.97
N CYS A 234 -5.50 -1.75 -13.27
CA CYS A 234 -4.39 -0.96 -12.72
C CYS A 234 -4.54 0.53 -13.06
N ARG A 235 -4.83 0.87 -14.31
CA ARG A 235 -5.00 2.27 -14.72
C ARG A 235 -6.23 2.94 -14.09
N ASN A 236 -7.28 2.16 -13.81
CA ASN A 236 -8.45 2.62 -13.06
C ASN A 236 -8.13 2.95 -11.59
N VAL A 237 -7.14 2.29 -10.99
CA VAL A 237 -6.60 2.66 -9.67
C VAL A 237 -5.87 3.99 -9.77
N HIS A 238 -4.95 4.11 -10.72
CA HIS A 238 -4.10 5.31 -10.83
C HIS A 238 -4.84 6.58 -11.25
N GLN A 239 -5.94 6.50 -12.00
CA GLN A 239 -6.68 7.70 -12.40
C GLN A 239 -7.14 8.54 -11.18
N LYS A 240 -7.45 7.89 -10.05
CA LYS A 240 -7.96 8.58 -8.85
C LYS A 240 -6.92 9.50 -8.23
N MET A 241 -5.64 9.30 -8.52
CA MET A 241 -4.55 10.10 -7.98
C MET A 241 -4.12 11.26 -8.92
N LEU A 242 -4.64 11.30 -10.14
CA LEU A 242 -4.34 12.37 -11.11
C LEU A 242 -4.64 13.80 -10.61
N PRO A 243 -5.73 14.07 -9.86
CA PRO A 243 -6.01 15.41 -9.37
C PRO A 243 -4.97 15.93 -8.36
N PHE A 244 -4.23 15.04 -7.71
CA PHE A 244 -3.26 15.39 -6.68
C PHE A 244 -1.86 15.60 -7.29
N ARG A 245 -1.40 14.65 -8.12
CA ARG A 245 -0.03 14.65 -8.68
C ARG A 245 0.00 14.13 -10.12
N PRO A 246 -0.46 14.92 -11.10
CA PRO A 246 -0.56 14.47 -12.49
C PRO A 246 0.81 14.14 -13.11
N ASP A 247 1.88 14.82 -12.70
CA ASP A 247 3.24 14.54 -13.18
C ASP A 247 3.76 13.16 -12.79
N VAL A 248 3.28 12.61 -11.66
CA VAL A 248 3.59 11.25 -11.22
C VAL A 248 2.62 10.24 -11.82
N HIS A 249 1.32 10.51 -11.81
CA HIS A 249 0.31 9.49 -12.16
C HIS A 249 -0.09 9.42 -13.62
N CYS A 250 0.15 10.47 -14.42
CA CYS A 250 -0.12 10.40 -15.85
C CYS A 250 0.67 9.29 -16.55
N PRO A 251 2.00 9.14 -16.34
CA PRO A 251 2.73 8.00 -16.89
C PRO A 251 2.12 6.63 -16.53
N HIS A 252 1.55 6.48 -15.33
CA HIS A 252 0.99 5.22 -14.85
C HIS A 252 -0.26 4.79 -15.64
N ILE A 253 -1.08 5.76 -16.08
CA ILE A 253 -2.25 5.48 -16.90
C ILE A 253 -1.96 5.45 -18.41
N GLY A 254 -0.73 5.80 -18.82
CA GLY A 254 -0.29 5.83 -20.21
C GLY A 254 0.06 4.47 -20.80
N LYS A 255 0.54 4.47 -22.06
CA LYS A 255 0.92 3.25 -22.79
C LYS A 255 2.06 2.48 -22.13
N SER A 256 3.06 3.19 -21.59
CA SER A 256 4.20 2.59 -20.89
C SER A 256 3.83 2.04 -19.51
N GLY A 257 2.71 2.49 -18.93
CA GLY A 257 2.31 2.19 -17.55
C GLY A 257 3.24 2.79 -16.49
N GLY A 258 4.23 3.61 -16.88
CA GLY A 258 5.14 4.32 -15.97
C GLY A 258 5.84 3.44 -14.92
N GLY A 259 6.03 2.14 -15.21
CA GLY A 259 6.58 1.17 -14.25
C GLY A 259 5.63 0.76 -13.12
N GLN A 260 4.39 1.25 -13.10
CA GLN A 260 3.35 0.88 -12.13
C GLN A 260 2.29 -0.05 -12.72
N CYS A 261 1.90 0.17 -13.97
CA CYS A 261 1.01 -0.72 -14.72
C CYS A 261 1.79 -1.48 -15.80
N ALA A 262 2.69 -2.36 -15.38
CA ALA A 262 3.60 -3.10 -16.26
C ALA A 262 3.64 -4.61 -15.91
N ASP A 263 3.93 -5.45 -16.91
CA ASP A 263 4.08 -6.91 -16.74
C ASP A 263 5.55 -7.29 -16.47
N ASP A 264 6.21 -6.55 -15.58
CA ASP A 264 7.64 -6.61 -15.29
C ASP A 264 7.99 -7.43 -14.03
N ILE A 265 6.98 -7.93 -13.31
CA ILE A 265 7.13 -8.72 -12.08
C ILE A 265 6.49 -10.10 -12.27
N THR A 266 7.29 -11.15 -12.14
CA THR A 266 6.81 -12.54 -12.09
C THR A 266 6.40 -12.96 -10.69
N TYR A 267 5.58 -14.01 -10.58
CA TYR A 267 5.23 -14.61 -9.29
C TYR A 267 6.46 -15.01 -8.47
N VAL A 268 7.42 -15.70 -9.09
CA VAL A 268 8.64 -16.16 -8.40
C VAL A 268 9.43 -14.99 -7.86
N GLN A 269 9.69 -13.96 -8.70
CA GLN A 269 10.38 -12.75 -8.25
C GLN A 269 9.65 -12.12 -7.06
N LYS A 270 8.31 -12.06 -7.09
CA LYS A 270 7.53 -11.45 -6.03
C LYS A 270 7.60 -12.20 -4.71
N VAL A 271 7.54 -13.53 -4.73
CA VAL A 271 7.53 -14.32 -3.47
C VAL A 271 8.93 -14.59 -2.92
N THR A 272 9.98 -14.45 -3.74
CA THR A 272 11.38 -14.56 -3.29
C THR A 272 12.03 -13.21 -3.05
N GLU A 273 11.30 -12.09 -3.22
CA GLU A 273 11.85 -10.77 -2.98
C GLU A 273 12.24 -10.60 -1.51
N ASP A 274 13.41 -10.02 -1.28
CA ASP A 274 13.89 -9.67 0.04
C ASP A 274 13.63 -8.17 0.28
N TYR A 275 12.35 -7.83 0.41
CA TYR A 275 11.86 -6.45 0.34
C TYR A 275 11.89 -5.71 1.69
N PHE A 276 11.44 -6.37 2.76
CA PHE A 276 11.29 -5.78 4.08
C PHE A 276 12.62 -5.78 4.85
N LYS A 277 13.18 -4.59 5.06
CA LYS A 277 14.51 -4.34 5.64
C LYS A 277 14.50 -3.50 6.90
N ASN A 278 13.45 -2.75 7.18
CA ASN A 278 13.45 -1.83 8.33
C ASN A 278 13.30 -2.55 9.68
N SER A 279 12.68 -3.73 9.70
CA SER A 279 12.40 -4.51 10.92
C SER A 279 12.18 -5.98 10.56
N ALA A 280 12.68 -6.92 11.37
CA ALA A 280 12.34 -8.33 11.24
C ALA A 280 10.84 -8.58 11.54
N TRP A 281 10.25 -9.56 10.84
CA TRP A 281 8.88 -10.04 11.07
C TRP A 281 8.79 -11.18 12.08
N ILE A 282 9.92 -11.58 12.65
CA ILE A 282 10.03 -12.65 13.65
C ILE A 282 10.48 -11.99 14.94
N SER A 283 9.67 -12.15 15.98
CA SER A 283 10.00 -11.65 17.32
C SER A 283 11.26 -12.34 17.85
N THR A 284 12.09 -11.58 18.55
CA THR A 284 13.28 -12.09 19.25
C THR A 284 13.01 -12.44 20.71
N LEU A 285 11.78 -12.24 21.22
CA LEU A 285 11.43 -12.71 22.56
C LEU A 285 11.46 -14.23 22.57
N GLU A 286 12.21 -14.81 23.51
CA GLU A 286 12.20 -16.24 23.71
C GLU A 286 10.77 -16.73 23.99
N PRO A 287 10.34 -17.87 23.41
CA PRO A 287 9.08 -18.48 23.79
C PRO A 287 9.07 -18.71 25.30
N ALA A 288 7.97 -18.35 25.97
CA ALA A 288 7.83 -18.66 27.40
C ALA A 288 8.14 -20.15 27.64
N PRO A 289 8.96 -20.50 28.65
CA PRO A 289 9.25 -21.89 28.93
C PRO A 289 7.94 -22.66 29.15
N PRO A 290 7.87 -23.92 28.71
CA PRO A 290 6.66 -24.72 28.88
C PRO A 290 6.26 -24.71 30.35
N SER A 291 4.98 -24.42 30.61
CA SER A 291 4.43 -24.47 31.96
C SER A 291 4.77 -25.84 32.58
N PRO A 292 5.28 -25.89 33.83
CA PRO A 292 5.63 -27.15 34.46
C PRO A 292 4.41 -28.07 34.48
N PRO A 293 4.60 -29.40 34.32
CA PRO A 293 3.49 -30.33 34.30
C PRO A 293 2.64 -30.14 35.55
N TYR A 294 1.33 -29.98 35.35
CA TYR A 294 0.35 -29.84 36.41
C TYR A 294 0.50 -31.01 37.39
N ARG A 295 1.07 -30.75 38.57
CA ARG A 295 1.05 -31.70 39.68
C ARG A 295 -0.32 -31.59 40.32
N GLY A 296 -1.25 -32.43 39.89
CA GLY A 296 -2.53 -32.58 40.58
C GLY A 296 -2.29 -32.94 42.04
N HIS A 297 -3.01 -32.25 42.93
CA HIS A 297 -3.18 -32.64 44.33
C HIS A 297 -4.30 -33.67 44.45
#